data_AF-A0A6G3SMY7-F1
#
_entry.id   AF-A0A6G3SMY7-F1
#
_cell.length_a   1.000
_cell.length_b   1.000
_cell.length_c   1.000
_cell.angle_alpha   90.00
_cell.angle_beta   90.00
_cell.angle_gamma   90.00
#
_symmetry.space_group_name_H-M   'P 1'
#
loop_
_entity.id
_entity.type
_entity.pdbx_description
1 polymer ?
#
loop_
_entity_poly.entity_id
_entity_poly.type
_entity_poly.pdbx_seq_one_letter_code
_entity_poly.pdbx_strand_id
1 'polypeptide(L)'
;ARAGHSLGAVRQVLLTHPHDGPAVELPALLPPAGRVPDGQVLTLISGHRVRAVAMDAPGTGYEVTGPEGERLLYLPPGAAPSGLPEQLDRSLDMVVLDVIGRPDAV
;
A
#
# COMPACT_ATOMS: atom_id res chain seq x y z
N ALA A 1 -9.19 -0.68 14.28
CA ALA A 1 -8.77 0.71 14.54
C ALA A 1 -9.90 1.62 14.06
N ARG A 2 -9.99 2.85 14.56
CA ARG A 2 -10.95 3.83 14.05
C ARG A 2 -10.22 5.14 13.79
N ALA A 3 -10.27 5.61 12.55
CA ALA A 3 -9.65 6.88 12.15
C ALA A 3 -10.09 8.01 13.09
N GLY A 4 -9.14 8.83 13.53
CA GLY A 4 -9.36 9.94 14.47
C GLY A 4 -9.75 9.54 15.91
N HIS A 5 -9.82 8.25 16.25
CA HIS A 5 -10.27 7.80 17.58
C HIS A 5 -9.34 6.78 18.23
N SER A 6 -8.92 5.73 17.51
CA SER A 6 -8.07 4.68 18.10
C SER A 6 -7.17 3.99 17.08
N LEU A 7 -5.92 3.77 17.49
CA LEU A 7 -4.90 3.04 16.73
C LEU A 7 -4.57 1.67 17.32
N GLY A 8 -5.04 1.33 18.53
CA GLY A 8 -4.65 0.11 19.26
C GLY A 8 -5.04 -1.23 18.61
N ALA A 9 -5.81 -1.20 17.52
CA ALA A 9 -6.14 -2.37 16.73
C ALA A 9 -5.37 -2.44 15.40
N VAL A 10 -4.46 -1.50 15.12
CA VAL A 10 -3.53 -1.61 13.98
C VAL A 10 -2.50 -2.70 14.30
N ARG A 11 -2.27 -3.60 13.35
CA ARG A 11 -1.33 -4.73 13.50
C ARG A 11 -0.20 -4.72 12.47
N GLN A 12 -0.34 -3.94 11.41
CA GLN A 12 0.66 -3.80 10.37
C GLN A 12 0.70 -2.34 9.93
N VAL A 13 1.91 -1.81 9.75
CA VAL A 13 2.16 -0.49 9.15
C VAL A 13 3.18 -0.67 8.04
N LEU A 14 2.91 -0.11 6.87
CA LEU A 14 3.79 -0.16 5.71
C LEU A 14 4.07 1.26 5.21
N LEU A 15 5.32 1.53 4.89
CA LEU A 15 5.75 2.82 4.37
C LEU A 15 5.63 2.85 2.85
N THR A 16 5.11 3.96 2.33
CA THR A 16 4.83 4.13 0.90
C THR A 16 5.64 5.26 0.27
N HIS A 17 6.26 6.12 1.09
CA HIS A 17 7.10 7.24 0.65
C HIS A 17 8.40 6.73 0.00
N PRO A 18 9.20 7.57 -0.66
CA PRO A 18 10.50 7.18 -1.23
C PRO A 18 11.42 6.53 -0.18
N HIS A 19 12.25 5.57 -0.58
CA HIS A 19 13.19 4.90 0.34
C HIS A 19 14.18 5.87 0.98
N ASP A 20 14.68 6.82 0.19
CA ASP A 20 15.62 7.86 0.61
C ASP A 20 14.91 9.17 1.02
N GLY A 21 13.61 9.07 1.31
CA GLY A 21 12.81 10.20 1.78
C GLY A 21 13.10 10.59 3.23
N PRO A 22 12.57 11.73 3.71
CA PRO A 22 12.71 12.12 5.10
C PRO A 22 12.09 11.05 6.02
N ALA A 23 12.66 10.89 7.21
CA ALA A 23 12.13 9.99 8.21
C ALA A 23 10.67 10.36 8.54
N VAL A 24 9.79 9.36 8.55
CA VAL A 24 8.40 9.53 8.92
C VAL A 24 8.25 9.24 10.41
N GLU A 25 7.87 10.25 11.18
CA GLU A 25 7.49 10.08 12.58
C GLU A 25 6.15 9.32 12.66
N LEU A 26 6.14 8.25 13.44
CA LEU A 26 4.94 7.45 13.67
C LEU A 26 4.44 7.64 15.10
N PRO A 27 3.11 7.73 15.31
CA PRO A 27 2.53 7.68 16.65
C PRO A 27 3.02 6.45 17.43
N ALA A 28 3.40 6.66 18.70
CA ALA A 28 3.97 5.60 19.55
C ALA A 28 3.07 4.36 19.74
N LEU A 29 1.76 4.50 19.51
CA LEU A 29 0.79 3.40 19.60
C LEU A 29 0.78 2.48 18.37
N LEU A 30 1.48 2.85 17.29
CA LEU A 30 1.59 2.03 16.10
C LEU A 30 2.70 0.97 16.26
N PRO A 31 2.51 -0.22 15.66
CA PRO A 31 3.62 -1.16 15.52
C PRO A 31 4.72 -0.55 14.64
N PRO A 32 5.95 -1.08 14.71
CA PRO A 32 7.03 -0.68 13.81
C PRO A 32 6.60 -0.72 12.34
N ALA A 33 6.95 0.33 11.61
CA ALA A 33 6.76 0.38 10.18
C ALA A 33 7.74 -0.55 9.45
N GLY A 34 7.25 -1.22 8.42
CA GLY A 34 8.07 -1.96 7.48
C GLY A 34 7.85 -1.53 6.04
N ARG A 35 8.54 -2.21 5.13
CA ARG A 35 8.26 -2.20 3.70
C ARG A 35 8.27 -3.64 3.22
N VAL A 36 7.41 -3.95 2.25
CA VAL A 36 7.56 -5.18 1.48
C VAL A 36 8.57 -4.87 0.36
N PRO A 37 9.64 -5.66 0.18
CA PRO A 37 10.56 -5.48 -0.92
C PRO A 37 9.85 -5.60 -2.27
N ASP A 38 10.35 -4.91 -3.29
CA ASP A 38 9.74 -4.92 -4.63
C ASP A 38 9.57 -6.33 -5.19
N GLY A 39 8.41 -6.61 -5.77
CA GLY A 39 8.07 -7.93 -6.32
C GLY A 39 7.79 -9.02 -5.29
N GLN A 40 7.97 -8.75 -3.99
CA GLN A 40 7.69 -9.70 -2.92
C GLN A 40 6.25 -9.57 -2.39
N VAL A 41 5.79 -10.64 -1.75
CA VAL A 41 4.49 -10.72 -1.08
C VAL A 41 4.70 -11.02 0.40
N LEU A 42 4.20 -10.14 1.26
CA LEU A 42 4.07 -10.35 2.69
C LEU A 42 2.75 -11.05 2.99
N THR A 43 2.80 -12.23 3.61
CA THR A 43 1.61 -12.93 4.11
C THR A 43 1.46 -12.67 5.60
N LEU A 44 0.29 -12.17 6.00
CA LEU A 44 -0.02 -11.85 7.39
C LEU A 44 -0.79 -12.99 8.06
N ILE A 45 -0.65 -13.10 9.38
CA ILE A 45 -1.38 -14.10 10.18
C ILE A 45 -2.91 -13.94 10.08
N SER A 46 -3.38 -12.76 9.68
CA SER A 46 -4.79 -12.44 9.44
C SER A 46 -5.33 -13.01 8.12
N GLY A 47 -4.52 -13.76 7.37
CA GLY A 47 -4.85 -14.28 6.03
C GLY A 47 -4.72 -13.25 4.91
N HIS A 48 -4.36 -12.00 5.23
CA HIS A 48 -4.11 -10.97 4.22
C HIS A 48 -2.77 -11.22 3.51
N ARG A 49 -2.71 -10.86 2.23
CA ARG A 49 -1.49 -10.86 1.43
C ARG A 49 -1.23 -9.45 0.90
N VAL A 50 -0.01 -8.94 1.10
CA VAL A 50 0.39 -7.60 0.67
C VAL A 50 1.55 -7.73 -0.32
N ARG A 51 1.35 -7.29 -1.55
CA ARG A 51 2.37 -7.29 -2.60
C ARG A 51 2.88 -5.87 -2.84
N ALA A 52 4.20 -5.70 -2.92
CA ALA A 52 4.80 -4.45 -3.40
C ALA A 52 4.59 -4.30 -4.91
N VAL A 53 4.10 -3.13 -5.32
CA VAL A 53 3.88 -2.78 -6.72
C VAL A 53 4.91 -1.71 -7.12
N ALA A 54 5.62 -1.97 -8.22
CA ALA A 54 6.61 -1.04 -8.76
C ALA A 54 5.92 0.21 -9.31
N MET A 55 6.43 1.39 -8.94
CA MET A 55 5.86 2.70 -9.24
C MET A 55 6.68 3.42 -10.32
N ASP A 56 6.05 4.34 -11.05
CA ASP A 56 6.69 5.22 -12.04
C ASP A 56 7.38 6.44 -11.42
N ALA A 57 7.14 6.67 -10.13
CA ALA A 57 7.71 7.72 -9.31
C ALA A 57 8.23 7.13 -7.98
N PRO A 58 9.13 7.84 -7.27
CA PRO A 58 9.70 7.35 -6.02
C PRO A 58 8.63 7.01 -4.96
N GLY A 59 8.69 5.79 -4.42
CA GLY A 59 7.73 5.28 -3.45
C GLY A 59 7.41 3.80 -3.67
N THR A 60 6.47 3.26 -2.90
CA THR A 60 6.02 1.87 -3.05
C THR A 60 4.50 1.83 -2.96
N GLY A 61 3.85 1.31 -4.00
CA GLY A 61 2.43 0.96 -3.95
C GLY A 61 2.23 -0.43 -3.38
N TYR A 62 1.03 -0.70 -2.86
CA TYR A 62 0.70 -2.00 -2.30
C TYR A 62 -0.63 -2.50 -2.83
N GLU A 63 -0.61 -3.73 -3.36
CA GLU A 63 -1.82 -4.51 -3.54
C GLU A 63 -2.06 -5.33 -2.27
N VAL A 64 -3.25 -5.20 -1.70
CA VAL A 64 -3.70 -5.95 -0.53
C VAL A 64 -4.83 -6.87 -0.96
N THR A 65 -4.63 -8.18 -0.77
CA THR A 65 -5.67 -9.19 -0.92
C THR A 65 -6.16 -9.62 0.46
N GLY A 66 -7.46 -9.51 0.71
CA GLY A 66 -8.13 -10.00 1.90
C GLY A 66 -8.17 -11.53 1.96
N PRO A 67 -8.50 -12.11 3.13
CA PRO A 67 -8.61 -13.56 3.29
C PRO A 67 -9.71 -14.17 2.41
N GLU A 68 -10.78 -13.40 2.13
CA GLU A 68 -11.89 -13.82 1.26
C GLU A 68 -11.63 -13.47 -0.22
N GLY A 69 -10.48 -12.87 -0.52
CA GLY A 69 -10.05 -12.57 -1.88
C GLY A 69 -10.38 -11.17 -2.38
N GLU A 70 -10.93 -10.27 -1.53
CA GLU A 70 -11.12 -8.86 -1.92
C GLU A 70 -9.78 -8.19 -2.18
N ARG A 71 -9.71 -7.30 -3.17
CA ARG A 71 -8.46 -6.69 -3.63
C ARG A 71 -8.53 -5.18 -3.62
N LEU A 72 -7.59 -4.59 -2.88
CA LEU A 72 -7.35 -3.16 -2.83
C LEU A 72 -5.97 -2.83 -3.39
N LEU A 73 -5.87 -1.82 -4.24
CA LEU A 73 -4.61 -1.21 -4.66
C LEU A 73 -4.47 0.16 -4.01
N TYR A 74 -3.37 0.38 -3.29
CA TYR A 74 -2.97 1.70 -2.80
C TYR A 74 -1.79 2.23 -3.61
N LEU A 75 -1.95 3.44 -4.14
CA LEU A 75 -0.91 4.19 -4.85
C LEU A 75 -0.43 5.37 -3.99
N PRO A 76 0.89 5.56 -3.83
CA PRO A 76 1.42 6.76 -3.19
C PRO A 76 0.96 8.03 -3.92
N PRO A 77 0.80 9.17 -3.22
CA PRO A 77 0.49 10.43 -3.87
C PRO A 77 1.49 10.75 -4.98
N GLY A 78 1.01 11.22 -6.13
CA GLY A 78 1.88 11.56 -7.25
C GLY A 78 2.41 10.37 -8.07
N ALA A 79 2.07 9.12 -7.74
CA ALA A 79 2.63 7.93 -8.39
C ALA A 79 1.54 7.07 -9.08
N ALA A 80 1.93 6.43 -10.17
CA ALA A 80 1.18 5.37 -10.84
C ALA A 80 2.02 4.07 -10.89
N PRO A 81 1.42 2.89 -11.10
CA PRO A 81 2.19 1.69 -11.38
C PRO A 81 3.09 1.88 -12.62
N SER A 82 4.35 1.48 -12.56
CA SER A 82 5.26 1.50 -13.72
C SER A 82 4.93 0.44 -14.78
N GLY A 83 3.87 -0.34 -14.53
CA GLY A 83 3.22 -1.29 -15.42
C GLY A 83 2.08 -1.96 -14.66
N LEU A 84 1.07 -2.45 -15.38
CA LEU A 84 0.06 -3.31 -14.78
C LEU A 84 0.65 -4.72 -14.65
N PRO A 85 0.86 -5.28 -13.44
CA PRO A 85 1.22 -6.68 -13.33
C PRO A 85 0.17 -7.53 -14.05
N GLU A 86 0.58 -8.54 -14.83
CA GLU A 86 -0.32 -9.44 -15.59
C GLU A 86 -1.46 -10.03 -14.70
N GLN A 87 -1.26 -10.08 -13.39
CA GLN A 87 -2.27 -10.53 -12.42
C GLN A 87 -3.35 -9.48 -12.04
N LEU A 88 -3.33 -8.29 -12.65
CA LEU A 88 -4.48 -7.36 -12.64
C LEU A 88 -5.58 -7.79 -13.63
N ASP A 89 -5.41 -8.91 -14.33
CA ASP A 89 -6.46 -9.56 -15.13
C ASP A 89 -7.74 -9.87 -14.33
N ARG A 90 -7.66 -9.89 -12.99
CA ARG A 90 -8.85 -9.89 -12.11
C ARG A 90 -9.17 -8.47 -11.67
N SER A 91 -10.45 -8.12 -11.65
CA SER A 91 -10.94 -6.82 -11.17
C SER A 91 -10.41 -6.50 -9.76
N LEU A 92 -10.01 -5.24 -9.55
CA LEU A 92 -9.78 -4.69 -8.22
C LEU A 92 -11.14 -4.25 -7.65
N ASP A 93 -11.38 -4.53 -6.38
CA ASP A 93 -12.59 -4.07 -5.69
C ASP A 93 -12.45 -2.60 -5.27
N MET A 94 -11.22 -2.15 -5.03
CA MET A 94 -10.93 -0.77 -4.65
C MET A 94 -9.55 -0.31 -5.13
N VAL A 95 -9.48 0.95 -5.58
CA VAL A 95 -8.21 1.65 -5.82
C VAL A 95 -8.21 2.94 -5.01
N VAL A 96 -7.15 3.14 -4.23
CA VAL A 96 -6.89 4.38 -3.47
C VAL A 96 -5.71 5.07 -4.12
N LEU A 97 -5.95 6.23 -4.70
CA LEU A 97 -4.98 7.00 -5.47
C LEU A 97 -5.21 8.51 -5.30
N ASP A 98 -4.16 9.28 -5.56
CA ASP A 98 -4.26 10.73 -5.68
C ASP A 98 -4.61 11.14 -7.12
N VAL A 99 -5.89 11.47 -7.33
CA VAL A 99 -6.39 11.92 -8.64
C VAL A 99 -6.12 13.40 -8.93
N ILE A 100 -5.76 14.19 -7.92
CA ILE A 100 -5.51 15.62 -8.08
C ILE A 100 -4.07 15.85 -8.51
N GLY A 101 -3.13 15.17 -7.85
CA GLY A 101 -1.70 15.22 -8.17
C GLY A 101 -1.31 14.43 -9.42
N ARG A 102 -2.16 13.51 -9.90
CA ARG A 102 -1.97 12.72 -11.13
C ARG A 102 -3.27 12.57 -11.91
N PRO A 103 -3.69 13.60 -12.67
CA PRO A 103 -4.89 13.51 -13.49
C PRO A 103 -4.77 12.47 -14.62
N ASP A 104 -3.54 12.05 -14.94
CA ASP A 104 -3.18 11.07 -15.97
C ASP A 104 -3.00 9.64 -15.45
N ALA A 105 -3.12 9.39 -14.14
CA ALA A 105 -2.93 8.08 -13.52
C ALA A 105 -4.11 7.10 -13.75
N VAL A 106 -4.68 7.11 -14.95
CA VAL A 106 -5.81 6.27 -15.40
C VAL A 106 -5.31 5.03 -16.12
#